data_AF-A0A961NMG7-F1
#
_entry.id   AF-A0A961NMG7-F1
#
_cell.length_a   1.000
_cell.length_b   1.000
_cell.length_c   1.000
_cell.angle_alpha   90.00
_cell.angle_beta   90.00
_cell.angle_gamma   90.00
#
_symmetry.space_group_name_H-M   'P 1'
#
loop_
_entity.id
_entity.type
_entity.pdbx_description
1 polymer ?
#
loop_
_entity_poly.entity_id
_entity_poly.type
_entity_poly.pdbx_seq_one_letter_code
_entity_poly.pdbx_strand_id
1 'polypeptide(L)' 'TAEYIAMRVLAWPDAFPHTDLGIRKALNTKSNARILSMAEAWRPWRSYAAMHLWNSLEPSA' A
#
# COMPACT_ATOMS: atom_id res chain seq x y z
N THR A 1 -2.82 7.74 -8.15
CA THR A 1 -1.72 8.73 -8.22
C THR A 1 -1.80 9.74 -7.09
N ALA A 2 -3.00 10.29 -6.80
CA ALA A 2 -3.20 11.19 -5.66
C ALA A 2 -2.74 10.59 -4.33
N GLU A 3 -2.99 9.29 -4.09
CA GLU A 3 -2.63 8.58 -2.86
C GLU A 3 -1.11 8.46 -2.69
N TYR A 4 -0.38 8.29 -3.79
CA TYR A 4 1.09 8.24 -3.75
C TYR A 4 1.69 9.60 -3.43
N ILE A 5 1.11 10.69 -3.99
CA ILE A 5 1.49 12.06 -3.65
C ILE A 5 1.18 12.36 -2.19
N ALA A 6 -0.03 12.02 -1.72
CA ALA A 6 -0.41 12.17 -0.32
C ALA A 6 0.58 11.47 0.63
N MET A 7 1.00 10.25 0.27
CA MET A 7 1.94 9.48 1.05
C MET A 7 3.37 10.05 1.02
N ARG A 8 3.95 10.31 -0.16
CA ARG A 8 5.39 10.69 -0.28
C ARG A 8 5.65 12.18 -0.13
N VAL A 9 4.73 13.03 -0.58
CA VAL A 9 4.92 14.49 -0.63
C VAL A 9 4.29 15.16 0.57
N LEU A 10 3.07 14.76 0.93
CA LEU A 10 2.35 15.34 2.08
C LEU A 10 2.59 14.60 3.39
N ALA A 11 3.39 13.52 3.36
CA ALA A 11 3.69 12.67 4.51
C ALA A 11 2.44 12.19 5.27
N TRP A 12 1.31 11.98 4.57
CA TRP A 12 0.09 11.51 5.19
C TRP A 12 0.23 10.03 5.58
N PRO A 13 0.18 9.68 6.88
CA PRO A 13 0.49 8.34 7.36
C PRO A 13 -0.59 7.30 7.02
N ASP A 14 -1.81 7.76 6.74
CA ASP A 14 -2.96 6.90 6.45
C ASP A 14 -3.30 6.82 4.96
N ALA A 15 -2.45 7.39 4.08
CA ALA A 15 -2.63 7.32 2.63
C ALA A 15 -2.25 5.92 2.12
N PHE A 16 -3.04 5.37 1.18
CA PHE A 16 -2.82 4.02 0.69
C PHE A 16 -3.04 3.89 -0.83
N PRO A 17 -2.00 3.62 -1.63
CA PRO A 17 -2.10 3.50 -3.08
C PRO A 17 -2.64 2.12 -3.50
N HIS A 18 -3.90 1.84 -3.20
CA HIS A 18 -4.54 0.53 -3.43
C HIS A 18 -4.56 0.04 -4.89
N THR A 19 -4.39 0.93 -5.87
CA THR A 19 -4.31 0.58 -7.30
C THR A 19 -2.89 0.30 -7.79
N ASP A 20 -1.88 0.45 -6.93
CA ASP A 20 -0.48 0.21 -7.26
C ASP A 20 -0.21 -1.25 -7.66
N LEU A 21 0.63 -1.45 -8.67
CA LEU A 21 0.96 -2.78 -9.19
C LEU A 21 1.79 -3.59 -8.18
N GLY A 22 2.69 -2.95 -7.44
CA GLY A 22 3.46 -3.58 -6.36
C GLY A 22 2.55 -4.10 -5.26
N ILE A 23 1.60 -3.28 -4.80
CA ILE A 23 0.60 -3.68 -3.79
C ILE A 23 -0.22 -4.89 -4.26
N ARG A 24 -0.70 -4.87 -5.52
CA ARG A 24 -1.44 -6.01 -6.10
C ARG A 24 -0.62 -7.29 -6.17
N LYS A 25 0.68 -7.18 -6.48
CA LYS A 25 1.61 -8.31 -6.50
C LYS A 25 1.86 -8.85 -5.08
N ALA A 26 2.17 -7.98 -4.13
CA ALA A 26 2.45 -8.36 -2.74
C ALA A 26 1.25 -9.04 -2.06
N LEU A 27 0.03 -8.57 -2.35
CA LEU A 27 -1.20 -9.15 -1.81
C LEU A 27 -1.79 -10.29 -2.67
N ASN A 28 -1.11 -10.64 -3.77
CA ASN A 28 -1.55 -11.65 -4.74
C ASN A 28 -3.02 -11.50 -5.16
N THR A 29 -3.47 -10.27 -5.40
CA THR A 29 -4.86 -9.99 -5.78
C THR A 29 -4.96 -8.74 -6.65
N LYS A 30 -5.92 -8.76 -7.59
CA LYS A 30 -6.25 -7.61 -8.45
C LYS A 30 -7.53 -6.87 -8.01
N SER A 31 -8.22 -7.38 -6.99
CA SER A 31 -9.48 -6.81 -6.52
C SER A 31 -9.24 -5.61 -5.61
N ASN A 32 -9.58 -4.40 -6.08
CA ASN A 32 -9.47 -3.18 -5.30
C ASN A 32 -10.28 -3.26 -3.99
N ALA A 33 -11.49 -3.84 -4.03
CA ALA A 33 -12.33 -3.98 -2.84
C ALA A 33 -11.67 -4.86 -1.77
N ARG A 34 -11.04 -5.97 -2.19
CA ARG A 34 -10.31 -6.85 -1.27
C ARG A 34 -9.08 -6.15 -0.68
N ILE A 35 -8.32 -5.45 -1.51
CA ILE A 35 -7.15 -4.69 -1.08
C ILE A 35 -7.53 -3.62 -0.05
N LEU A 36 -8.59 -2.85 -0.31
CA LEU A 36 -9.09 -1.82 0.61
C LEU A 36 -9.57 -2.44 1.93
N SER A 37 -10.31 -3.54 1.88
CA SER A 37 -10.77 -4.26 3.08
C SER A 37 -9.61 -4.77 3.94
N MET A 38 -8.54 -5.28 3.33
CA MET A 38 -7.34 -5.69 4.06
C MET A 38 -6.62 -4.48 4.67
N ALA A 39 -6.57 -3.36 3.94
CA ALA A 39 -5.88 -2.16 4.37
C ALA A 39 -6.53 -1.47 5.58
N GLU A 40 -7.83 -1.68 5.83
CA GLU A 40 -8.50 -1.14 7.03
C GLU A 40 -7.85 -1.62 8.34
N ALA A 41 -7.26 -2.83 8.36
CA ALA A 41 -6.57 -3.36 9.53
C ALA A 41 -5.27 -2.59 9.88
N TRP A 42 -4.73 -1.80 8.95
CA TRP A 42 -3.48 -1.05 9.14
C TRP A 42 -3.68 0.42 9.47
N ARG A 43 -4.93 0.86 9.68
CA ARG A 43 -5.20 2.24 10.10
C ARG A 43 -4.64 2.51 11.50
N PRO A 44 -4.14 3.72 11.78
CA PRO A 44 -4.04 4.89 10.88
C PRO A 44 -2.72 4.97 10.08
N TRP A 45 -2.00 3.86 9.92
CA TRP A 45 -0.62 3.81 9.39
C TRP A 45 -0.52 3.08 8.04
N ARG A 46 -1.57 3.16 7.20
CA ARG A 46 -1.62 2.40 5.93
C ARG A 46 -0.48 2.72 4.97
N SER A 47 0.10 3.91 5.03
CA SER A 47 1.29 4.27 4.25
C SER A 47 2.51 3.41 4.59
N TYR A 48 2.69 3.07 5.86
CA TYR A 48 3.78 2.19 6.30
C TYR A 48 3.55 0.75 5.86
N ALA A 49 2.31 0.28 5.92
CA ALA A 49 1.96 -1.03 5.38
C ALA A 49 2.27 -1.13 3.88
N ALA A 50 1.98 -0.08 3.09
CA ALA A 50 2.37 -0.01 1.69
C ALA A 50 3.89 -0.14 1.49
N MET A 51 4.69 0.55 2.32
CA MET A 51 6.16 0.44 2.28
C MET A 51 6.65 -0.98 2.60
N HIS A 52 6.09 -1.63 3.60
CA HIS A 52 6.41 -3.02 3.93
C HIS A 52 6.02 -3.98 2.81
N LEU A 53 4.88 -3.77 2.16
CA LEU A 53 4.45 -4.58 1.03
C LEU A 53 5.40 -4.44 -0.16
N TRP A 54 5.86 -3.23 -0.48
CA TRP A 54 6.89 -3.07 -1.51
C TRP A 54 8.20 -3.76 -1.14
N ASN A 55 8.65 -3.60 0.11
CA ASN A 55 9.88 -4.22 0.58
C ASN A 55 9.80 -5.76 0.58
N SER A 56 8.60 -6.33 0.75
CA SER A 56 8.40 -7.79 0.69
C SER A 56 8.60 -8.39 -0.71
N LEU A 57 8.61 -7.56 -1.77
CA LEU A 57 8.84 -7.97 -3.15
C LEU A 57 10.31 -7.90 -3.56
N GLU A 58 11.14 -7.24 -2.76
CA GLU A 58 12.58 -7.19 -2.99
C GLU A 58 13.19 -8.57 -2.67
N PRO A 59 14.04 -9.12 -3.54
CA PRO A 59 14.78 -10.34 -3.22
C PRO A 59 15.62 -10.11 -1.97
N SER A 60 15.51 -11.00 -0.97
CA SER A 60 16.45 -10.99 0.15
C SER A 60 17.85 -11.29 -0.40
N ALA A 61 18.78 -10.35 -0.18
CA ALA A 61 20.19 -10.47 -0.58
C ALA A 61 20.86 -11.71 0.02
#